data_AF-A0A9W9Z053-F1
#
_entry.id   AF-A0A9W9Z053-F1
#
_cell.length_a   1.000
_cell.length_b   1.000
_cell.length_c   1.000
_cell.angle_alpha   90.00
_cell.angle_beta   90.00
_cell.angle_gamma   90.00
#
_symmetry.space_group_name_H-M   'P 1'
#
loop_
_entity.id
_entity.type
_entity.pdbx_description
1 polymer ?
#
loop_
_entity_poly.entity_id
_entity_poly.type
_entity_poly.pdbx_seq_one_letter_code
_entity_poly.pdbx_strand_id
1 'polypeptide(L)'
;MATSTDMKGNIVKMEVDYSDTVDKRIPECETLAADGKLGEALEILLALEKQTRTAADMHSTSRVLICIVQLCFKYKDWNALNEHIVILTKRRSQLKQAVTKMIQEAFAYVETDS
;
A
#
# COMPACT_ATOMS: atom_id res chain seq x y z
N MET A 1 6.15 4.49 24.70
CA MET A 1 5.37 3.44 23.99
C MET A 1 4.59 2.70 25.05
N ALA A 2 3.26 2.82 25.06
CA ALA A 2 2.41 2.18 26.06
C ALA A 2 1.91 0.85 25.49
N THR A 3 2.33 -0.26 26.08
CA THR A 3 1.82 -1.60 25.75
C THR A 3 0.83 -2.00 26.82
N SER A 4 -0.46 -2.06 26.48
CA SER A 4 -1.52 -2.53 27.38
C SER A 4 -1.58 -4.05 27.32
N THR A 5 -1.35 -4.71 28.46
CA THR A 5 -1.41 -6.17 28.60
C THR A 5 -2.74 -6.57 29.23
N ASP A 6 -3.46 -7.55 28.67
CA ASP A 6 -4.66 -8.11 29.31
C ASP A 6 -4.28 -9.01 30.50
N MET A 7 -5.20 -9.22 31.44
CA MET A 7 -5.00 -9.95 32.72
C MET A 7 -4.47 -11.39 32.58
N LYS A 8 -4.36 -11.95 31.36
CA LYS A 8 -3.75 -13.27 31.07
C LYS A 8 -2.34 -13.21 30.45
N GLY A 9 -1.70 -12.04 30.38
CA GLY A 9 -0.32 -11.92 29.87
C GLY A 9 -0.20 -12.08 28.35
N ASN A 10 -1.32 -12.16 27.63
CA ASN A 10 -1.34 -12.14 26.18
C ASN A 10 -1.16 -10.69 25.72
N ILE A 11 -0.19 -10.47 24.84
CA ILE A 11 -0.04 -9.21 24.13
C ILE A 11 -1.27 -9.06 23.24
N VAL A 12 -2.23 -8.24 23.67
CA VAL A 12 -3.36 -7.85 22.84
C VAL A 12 -2.79 -6.91 21.79
N LYS A 13 -2.49 -7.45 20.61
CA LYS A 13 -2.21 -6.64 19.43
C LYS A 13 -3.52 -5.89 19.14
N MET A 14 -3.60 -4.66 19.62
CA MET A 14 -4.69 -3.75 19.28
C MET A 14 -4.73 -3.71 17.75
N GLU A 15 -5.87 -4.06 17.14
CA GLU A 15 -6.08 -3.85 15.71
C GLU A 15 -6.00 -2.34 15.48
N VAL A 16 -4.82 -1.88 15.10
CA VAL A 16 -4.61 -0.48 14.76
C VAL A 16 -5.16 -0.32 13.36
N ASP A 17 -6.34 0.29 13.27
CA ASP A 17 -6.92 0.70 12.01
C ASP A 17 -6.10 1.88 11.47
N TYR A 18 -5.52 1.70 10.29
CA TYR A 18 -4.68 2.71 9.66
C TYR A 18 -5.45 3.53 8.63
N SER A 19 -6.78 3.36 8.51
CA SER A 19 -7.59 4.00 7.46
C SER A 19 -7.42 5.51 7.48
N ASP A 20 -7.52 6.16 8.65
CA ASP A 20 -7.29 7.61 8.81
C ASP A 20 -5.89 8.07 8.39
N THR A 21 -4.87 7.22 8.62
CA THR A 21 -3.50 7.55 8.24
C THR A 21 -3.32 7.44 6.73
N VAL A 22 -3.93 6.41 6.13
CA VAL A 22 -3.90 6.15 4.70
C VAL A 22 -4.68 7.22 3.94
N ASP A 23 -5.85 7.62 4.43
CA ASP A 23 -6.67 8.70 3.86
C ASP A 23 -5.95 10.06 3.84
N LYS A 24 -5.05 10.31 4.80
CA LYS A 24 -4.23 11.53 4.82
C LYS A 24 -2.96 11.39 3.97
N ARG A 25 -2.28 10.24 4.05
CA ARG A 25 -0.99 10.04 3.37
C ARG A 25 -1.11 9.79 1.88
N ILE A 26 -2.18 9.14 1.40
CA ILE A 26 -2.40 8.95 -0.04
C ILE A 26 -2.37 10.29 -0.79
N PRO A 27 -3.21 11.29 -0.44
CA PRO A 27 -3.22 12.56 -1.17
C PRO A 27 -1.91 13.35 -0.99
N GLU A 28 -1.23 13.24 0.16
CA GLU A 28 0.12 13.79 0.32
C GLU A 28 1.11 13.16 -0.67
N CYS A 29 1.08 11.84 -0.83
CA CYS A 29 1.93 11.12 -1.80
C CYS A 29 1.58 11.47 -3.25
N GLU A 30 0.29 11.64 -3.56
CA GLU A 30 -0.15 12.11 -4.88
C GLU A 30 0.34 13.52 -5.17
N THR A 31 0.35 14.41 -4.16
CA THR A 31 0.86 15.77 -4.28
C THR A 31 2.39 15.77 -4.45
N LEU A 32 3.12 14.96 -3.69
CA LEU A 32 4.57 14.79 -3.82
C LEU A 32 4.94 14.25 -5.21
N ALA A 33 4.19 13.26 -5.69
CA ALA A 33 4.39 12.76 -7.04
C ALA A 33 4.12 13.86 -8.08
N ALA A 34 3.10 14.72 -7.86
CA ALA A 34 2.79 15.85 -8.75
C ALA A 34 3.90 16.91 -8.77
N ASP A 35 4.64 17.05 -7.67
CA ASP A 35 5.84 17.88 -7.55
C ASP A 35 7.08 17.26 -8.23
N GLY A 36 6.93 16.10 -8.88
CA GLY A 36 8.02 15.37 -9.53
C GLY A 36 8.80 14.45 -8.59
N LYS A 37 8.37 14.31 -7.33
CA LYS A 37 9.02 13.47 -6.30
C LYS A 37 8.35 12.11 -6.19
N LEU A 38 8.17 11.43 -7.34
CA LEU A 38 7.54 10.11 -7.38
C LEU A 38 8.29 9.08 -6.53
N GLY A 39 9.62 9.09 -6.56
CA GLY A 39 10.44 8.17 -5.76
C GLY A 39 10.19 8.30 -4.26
N GLU A 40 10.16 9.53 -3.73
CA GLU A 40 9.86 9.80 -2.32
C GLU A 40 8.44 9.37 -1.96
N ALA A 41 7.46 9.64 -2.83
CA ALA A 41 6.09 9.20 -2.63
C ALA A 41 5.97 7.67 -2.56
N LEU A 42 6.68 6.95 -3.45
CA LEU A 42 6.71 5.48 -3.46
C LEU A 42 7.37 4.91 -2.21
N GLU A 43 8.46 5.51 -1.72
CA GLU A 43 9.09 5.07 -0.46
C GLU A 43 8.15 5.23 0.74
N ILE A 44 7.42 6.35 0.81
CA ILE A 44 6.42 6.59 1.85
C ILE A 44 5.30 5.55 1.78
N LEU A 45 4.79 5.25 0.58
CA LEU A 45 3.74 4.26 0.38
C LEU A 45 4.22 2.84 0.71
N LEU A 46 5.45 2.46 0.35
CA LEU A 46 6.04 1.16 0.70
C LEU A 46 6.24 1.01 2.21
N ALA A 47 6.61 2.09 2.90
CA ALA A 47 6.70 2.09 4.36
C ALA A 47 5.31 1.93 5.01
N LEU A 48 4.29 2.60 4.46
CA LEU A 48 2.91 2.51 4.91
C LEU A 48 2.34 1.10 4.69
N GLU A 49 2.57 0.52 3.51
CA GLU A 49 2.21 -0.87 3.19
C GLU A 49 2.76 -1.85 4.22
N LYS A 50 4.03 -1.69 4.60
CA LYS A 50 4.65 -2.54 5.62
C LYS A 50 3.94 -2.42 6.97
N GLN A 51 3.53 -1.21 7.37
CA GLN A 51 2.83 -0.97 8.64
C GLN A 51 1.43 -1.60 8.62
N THR A 52 0.64 -1.30 7.60
CA THR A 52 -0.74 -1.80 7.46
C THR A 52 -0.78 -3.32 7.35
N ARG A 53 0.17 -3.91 6.62
CA ARG A 53 0.33 -5.37 6.51
C ARG A 53 0.68 -6.03 7.84
N THR A 54 1.58 -5.43 8.61
CA THR A 54 1.99 -5.96 9.94
C THR A 54 0.87 -5.86 10.97
N ALA A 55 -0.02 -4.89 10.77
CA ALA A 55 -1.25 -4.70 11.53
C ALA A 55 -2.41 -5.59 11.06
N ALA A 56 -2.23 -6.37 9.98
CA ALA A 56 -3.27 -7.18 9.34
C ALA A 56 -4.50 -6.37 8.86
N ASP A 57 -4.33 -5.06 8.66
CA ASP A 57 -5.38 -4.20 8.11
C ASP A 57 -5.46 -4.38 6.58
N MET A 58 -6.39 -5.23 6.18
CA MET A 58 -6.61 -5.55 4.77
C MET A 58 -7.11 -4.36 3.96
N HIS A 59 -7.95 -3.50 4.54
CA HIS A 59 -8.54 -2.38 3.82
C HIS A 59 -7.47 -1.36 3.47
N SER A 60 -6.70 -0.92 4.47
CA SER A 60 -5.60 0.01 4.26
C SER A 60 -4.53 -0.56 3.34
N THR A 61 -4.13 -1.81 3.55
CA THR A 61 -3.08 -2.45 2.72
C THR A 61 -3.50 -2.50 1.25
N SER A 62 -4.76 -2.85 0.97
CA SER A 62 -5.28 -2.89 -0.41
C SER A 62 -5.24 -1.51 -1.08
N ARG A 63 -5.65 -0.46 -0.35
CA ARG A 63 -5.65 0.92 -0.87
C ARG A 63 -4.25 1.42 -1.17
N VAL A 64 -3.28 1.13 -0.29
CA VAL A 64 -1.89 1.52 -0.50
C VAL A 64 -1.29 0.83 -1.73
N LEU A 65 -1.54 -0.47 -1.90
CA LEU A 65 -1.10 -1.22 -3.09
C LEU A 65 -1.69 -0.64 -4.38
N ILE A 66 -2.99 -0.32 -4.38
CA ILE A 66 -3.67 0.33 -5.52
C ILE A 66 -3.04 1.70 -5.82
N CYS A 67 -2.80 2.51 -4.79
CA CYS A 67 -2.21 3.84 -4.94
C CYS A 67 -0.79 3.78 -5.56
N ILE A 68 0.05 2.82 -5.16
CA ILE A 68 1.37 2.60 -5.77
C ILE A 68 1.25 2.38 -7.28
N VAL A 69 0.35 1.47 -7.68
CA VAL A 69 0.11 1.14 -9.10
C VAL A 69 -0.45 2.35 -9.86
N GLN A 70 -1.40 3.07 -9.26
CA GLN A 70 -1.99 4.30 -9.80
C GLN A 70 -0.95 5.38 -10.08
N LEU A 71 -0.06 5.64 -9.12
CA LEU A 71 1.01 6.63 -9.29
C LEU A 71 1.95 6.22 -10.41
N CYS A 72 2.48 5.00 -10.41
CA CYS A 72 3.37 4.55 -11.48
C CYS A 72 2.72 4.65 -12.87
N PHE A 73 1.42 4.32 -12.98
CA PHE A 73 0.67 4.49 -14.22
C PHE A 73 0.50 5.96 -14.62
N LYS A 74 0.15 6.85 -13.68
CA LYS A 74 -0.05 8.30 -13.92
C LYS A 74 1.20 8.98 -14.45
N TYR A 75 2.39 8.59 -13.98
CA TYR A 75 3.67 9.10 -14.47
C TYR A 75 4.23 8.31 -15.67
N LYS A 76 3.44 7.37 -16.23
CA LYS A 76 3.80 6.51 -17.36
C LYS A 76 5.08 5.69 -17.14
N ASP A 77 5.42 5.40 -15.89
CA ASP A 77 6.56 4.56 -15.55
C ASP A 77 6.15 3.09 -15.45
N TRP A 78 5.99 2.49 -16.62
CA TRP A 78 5.60 1.09 -16.78
C TRP A 78 6.65 0.10 -16.26
N ASN A 79 7.92 0.51 -16.26
CA ASN A 79 9.00 -0.34 -15.77
C ASN A 79 8.96 -0.41 -14.24
N ALA A 80 8.86 0.75 -13.58
CA ALA A 80 8.68 0.81 -12.13
C ALA A 80 7.38 0.11 -11.70
N LEU A 81 6.30 0.27 -12.46
CA LEU A 81 5.04 -0.41 -12.20
C LEU A 81 5.21 -1.94 -12.14
N ASN A 82 5.79 -2.53 -13.20
CA ASN A 82 6.01 -3.97 -13.29
C ASN A 82 6.93 -4.48 -12.17
N GLU A 83 8.00 -3.74 -11.89
CA GLU A 83 8.92 -4.09 -10.79
C GLU A 83 8.20 -4.12 -9.44
N HIS A 84 7.42 -3.09 -9.13
CA HIS A 84 6.67 -3.01 -7.87
C HIS A 84 5.61 -4.10 -7.77
N ILE A 85 4.86 -4.39 -8.83
CA ILE A 85 3.90 -5.51 -8.87
C ILE A 85 4.60 -6.84 -8.58
N VAL A 86 5.75 -7.10 -9.20
CA VAL A 86 6.52 -8.33 -8.99
C VAL A 86 7.05 -8.42 -7.55
N ILE A 87 7.55 -7.31 -6.99
CA ILE A 87 8.03 -7.25 -5.60
C ILE A 87 6.89 -7.53 -4.61
N LEU A 88 5.73 -6.90 -4.82
CA LEU A 88 4.58 -6.98 -3.91
C LEU A 88 3.91 -8.36 -3.98
N THR A 89 3.85 -9.00 -5.15
CA THR A 89 3.31 -10.36 -5.34
C THR A 89 4.22 -11.45 -4.77
N LYS A 90 5.54 -11.29 -4.87
CA LYS A 90 6.52 -12.26 -4.32
C LYS A 90 6.71 -12.15 -2.80
N ARG A 91 6.15 -11.12 -2.15
CA ARG A 91 6.30 -10.86 -0.72
C ARG A 91 5.56 -11.93 0.10
N ARG A 92 6.32 -12.82 0.77
CA ARG A 92 5.82 -14.05 1.44
C ARG A 92 4.76 -13.84 2.53
N SER A 93 4.64 -12.66 3.12
CA SER A 93 3.63 -12.36 4.14
C SER A 93 2.64 -11.30 3.67
N GLN A 94 2.34 -11.27 2.37
CA GLN A 94 1.32 -10.39 1.81
C GLN A 94 -0.08 -10.99 1.94
N LEU A 95 -1.08 -10.11 2.10
CA LEU A 95 -2.49 -10.48 2.16
C LEU A 95 -3.00 -10.83 0.76
N LYS A 96 -3.47 -12.06 0.57
CA LYS A 96 -3.96 -12.56 -0.75
C LYS A 96 -5.01 -11.64 -1.36
N GLN A 97 -5.99 -11.19 -0.57
CA GLN A 97 -7.05 -10.30 -1.05
C GLN A 97 -6.51 -8.94 -1.51
N ALA A 98 -5.51 -8.40 -0.83
CA ALA A 98 -4.91 -7.12 -1.17
C ALA A 98 -4.14 -7.21 -2.50
N VAL A 99 -3.44 -8.33 -2.74
CA VAL A 99 -2.79 -8.63 -4.03
C VAL A 99 -3.81 -8.77 -5.15
N THR A 100 -4.92 -9.48 -4.92
CA THR A 100 -5.98 -9.63 -5.93
C THR A 100 -6.53 -8.27 -6.35
N LYS A 101 -6.83 -7.38 -5.39
CA LYS A 101 -7.30 -6.02 -5.70
C LYS A 101 -6.28 -5.20 -6.47
N MET A 102 -4.99 -5.29 -6.09
CA MET A 102 -3.91 -4.62 -6.81
C MET A 102 -3.82 -5.08 -8.28
N ILE A 103 -3.91 -6.39 -8.53
CA ILE A 103 -3.84 -6.95 -9.88
C ILE A 103 -5.07 -6.58 -10.71
N GLN A 104 -6.27 -6.59 -10.11
CA GLN A 104 -7.51 -6.18 -10.78
C GLN A 104 -7.40 -4.74 -11.28
N GLU A 105 -6.88 -3.84 -10.44
CA GLU A 105 -6.66 -2.46 -10.83
C GLU A 105 -5.59 -2.33 -11.92
N ALA A 106 -4.46 -3.03 -11.78
CA ALA A 106 -3.41 -3.03 -12.79
C ALA A 106 -3.91 -3.55 -14.15
N PHE A 107 -4.78 -4.56 -14.17
CA PHE A 107 -5.39 -5.11 -15.38
C PHE A 107 -6.33 -4.10 -16.05
N ALA A 108 -7.11 -3.35 -15.28
CA ALA A 108 -7.97 -2.29 -15.81
C ALA A 108 -7.16 -1.23 -16.58
N TYR A 109 -5.97 -0.86 -16.09
CA TYR A 109 -5.09 0.08 -16.82
C TYR A 109 -4.62 -0.44 -18.16
N VAL A 110 -4.31 -1.74 -18.26
CA VAL A 110 -3.90 -2.37 -19.54
C VAL A 110 -5.07 -2.43 -20.52
N GLU A 111 -6.29 -2.71 -20.04
CA GLU A 111 -7.49 -2.74 -20.87
C GLU A 111 -7.86 -1.34 -21.39
N THR A 112 -7.64 -0.29 -20.59
CA THR A 112 -7.96 1.09 -20.98
C THR A 112 -6.95 1.70 -21.97
N ASP A 113 -5.74 1.14 -22.05
CA ASP A 113 -4.67 1.58 -22.98
C ASP A 113 -4.75 0.89 -24.36
N SER A 114 -5.73 -0.01 -24.58
CA SER A 114 -5.97 -0.74 -25.85
C SER A 114 -7.06 -0.10 -26.71
#